data_AF-A0A2V6YDY7-F1
#
_entry.id   AF-A0A2V6YDY7-F1
#
_cell.length_a   1.000
_cell.length_b   1.000
_cell.length_c   1.000
_cell.angle_alpha   90.00
_cell.angle_beta   90.00
_cell.angle_gamma   90.00
#
_symmetry.space_group_name_H-M   'P 1'
#
loop_
_entity.id
_entity.type
_entity.pdbx_description
1 polymer ?
#
loop_
_entity_poly.entity_id
_entity_poly.type
_entity_poly.pdbx_seq_one_letter_code
_entity_poly.pdbx_strand_id
1 'polypeptide(L)' 'MIGTQDLLIALALGAFFFGAKKLPELSRSLGRALVEFKKGLEDAPEPKPPAPASGKPEAK' A
#
# COMPACT_ATOMS: atom_id res chain seq x y z
N MET A 1 14.26 -25.86 10.80
CA MET A 1 14.58 -25.08 9.59
C MET A 1 13.33 -25.10 8.73
N ILE A 2 12.50 -24.06 8.77
CA ILE A 2 11.37 -23.96 7.84
C ILE A 2 11.97 -23.59 6.49
N GLY A 3 11.99 -24.55 5.58
CA GLY A 3 12.56 -24.36 4.25
C GLY A 3 11.53 -23.86 3.26
N THR A 4 11.99 -23.43 2.09
CA THR A 4 11.13 -23.11 0.94
C THR A 4 10.16 -24.26 0.62
N GLN A 5 10.57 -25.50 0.86
CA GLN A 5 9.74 -26.69 0.67
C GLN A 5 8.53 -26.72 1.62
N ASP A 6 8.72 -26.42 2.90
CA ASP A 6 7.61 -26.38 3.87
C ASP A 6 6.60 -25.27 3.52
N LEU A 7 7.10 -24.12 3.07
CA LEU A 7 6.26 -23.01 2.62
C LEU A 7 5.45 -23.37 1.36
N LEU A 8 6.05 -24.08 0.41
CA LEU A 8 5.36 -24.55 -0.80
C LEU A 8 4.27 -25.58 -0.45
N ILE A 9 4.52 -26.48 0.51
CA ILE A 9 3.52 -27.44 0.98
C ILE A 9 2.35 -26.70 1.66
N ALA A 10 2.64 -25.72 2.52
CA ALA A 10 1.61 -24.90 3.14
C ALA A 10 0.78 -24.12 2.10
N LEU A 11 1.44 -23.56 1.09
CA LEU A 11 0.78 -22.88 -0.03
C LEU A 11 -0.11 -23.84 -0.82
N ALA A 12 0.36 -25.05 -1.10
CA ALA A 12 -0.39 -26.07 -1.83
C ALA A 12 -1.63 -26.52 -1.04
N LEU A 13 -1.50 -26.73 0.28
CA LEU A 13 -2.64 -27.05 1.16
C LEU A 13 -3.63 -25.90 1.20
N GLY A 14 -3.16 -24.66 1.38
CA GLY A 14 -4.03 -23.47 1.29
C GLY A 14 -4.74 -23.40 -0.06
N ALA A 15 -4.03 -23.58 -1.16
CA ALA A 15 -4.61 -23.60 -2.51
C ALA A 15 -5.63 -24.72 -2.71
N PHE A 16 -5.46 -25.86 -2.05
CA PHE A 16 -6.42 -26.96 -2.08
C PHE A 16 -7.72 -26.61 -1.35
N PHE A 17 -7.64 -26.03 -0.13
CA PHE A 17 -8.83 -25.63 0.64
C PHE A 17 -9.54 -24.41 0.04
N PHE A 18 -8.79 -23.40 -0.39
CA PHE A 18 -9.35 -22.18 -0.97
C PHE A 18 -9.70 -22.34 -2.45
N GLY A 19 -9.05 -23.26 -3.15
CA GLY A 19 -9.18 -23.48 -4.59
C GLY A 19 -8.30 -22.55 -5.43
N ALA A 20 -7.83 -23.06 -6.56
CA ALA A 20 -6.92 -22.34 -7.48
C ALA A 20 -7.50 -21.03 -8.05
N LYS A 21 -8.82 -20.83 -8.01
CA LYS A 21 -9.48 -19.59 -8.45
C LYS A 21 -9.52 -18.50 -7.37
N LYS A 22 -9.61 -18.87 -6.08
CA LYS A 22 -9.77 -17.90 -4.99
C LYS A 22 -8.46 -17.23 -4.61
N LEU A 23 -7.34 -17.95 -4.67
CA LEU A 23 -6.02 -17.36 -4.41
C LEU A 23 -5.67 -16.19 -5.35
N PRO A 24 -5.82 -16.33 -6.68
CA PRO A 24 -5.62 -15.23 -7.62
C PRO A 24 -6.64 -14.09 -7.45
N GLU A 25 -7.90 -14.42 -7.13
CA GLU A 25 -8.95 -13.42 -6.91
C GLU A 25 -8.63 -12.55 -5.70
N LEU A 26 -8.25 -13.18 -4.58
CA LEU A 26 -7.82 -12.51 -3.35
C LEU A 26 -6.53 -11.70 -3.56
N SER A 27 -5.53 -12.24 -4.24
CA SER A 27 -4.29 -11.50 -4.49
C SER A 27 -4.52 -10.28 -5.37
N ARG A 28 -5.45 -10.37 -6.33
CA ARG A 28 -5.82 -9.25 -7.20
C ARG A 28 -6.53 -8.15 -6.43
N SER A 29 -7.47 -8.49 -5.53
CA SER A 29 -8.12 -7.49 -4.66
C SER A 29 -7.15 -6.87 -3.66
N LEU A 30 -6.29 -7.70 -3.05
CA LEU A 30 -5.28 -7.22 -2.09
C LEU A 30 -4.25 -6.31 -2.78
N GLY A 31 -3.78 -6.69 -3.97
CA GLY A 31 -2.85 -5.90 -4.76
C GLY A 31 -3.44 -4.55 -5.15
N ARG A 32 -4.72 -4.49 -5.54
CA ARG A 32 -5.42 -3.22 -5.78
C ARG A 32 -5.46 -2.35 -4.53
N ALA A 33 -5.81 -2.92 -3.37
CA ALA A 33 -5.84 -2.20 -2.11
C ALA A 33 -4.45 -1.67 -1.72
N LEU A 34 -3.40 -2.46 -1.88
CA LEU A 34 -2.01 -2.04 -1.62
C LEU A 34 -1.55 -0.91 -2.55
N VAL A 35 -1.95 -0.95 -3.83
CA VAL A 35 -1.63 0.10 -4.80
C VAL A 35 -2.30 1.42 -4.42
N GLU A 36 -3.60 1.40 -4.13
CA GLU A 36 -4.34 2.60 -3.68
C GLU A 36 -3.80 3.12 -2.34
N PHE A 37 -3.46 2.22 -1.42
CA PHE A 37 -2.83 2.57 -0.15
C PHE A 37 -1.50 3.28 -0.35
N LYS A 38 -0.61 2.75 -1.21
CA LYS A 38 0.67 3.38 -1.53
C LYS A 38 0.48 4.74 -2.20
N LYS A 39 -0.49 4.84 -3.11
CA LYS A 39 -0.84 6.11 -3.76
C LYS A 39 -1.30 7.15 -2.73
N GLY A 40 -2.16 6.78 -1.78
CA GLY A 40 -2.60 7.68 -0.71
C GLY A 40 -1.49 8.13 0.24
N LEU A 41 -0.44 7.30 0.42
CA LEU A 41 0.76 7.70 1.16
C LEU A 41 1.64 8.67 0.37
N GLU A 42 1.72 8.52 -0.96
CA GLU A 42 2.50 9.38 -1.85
C GLU A 42 1.80 10.71 -2.18
N ASP A 43 0.46 10.70 -2.29
CA ASP A 43 -0.39 11.90 -2.47
C ASP A 43 -0.61 12.67 -1.16
N ALA A 44 0.01 12.25 -0.05
CA ALA A 44 -0.05 13.00 1.20
C ALA A 44 0.51 14.42 0.93
N PRO A 45 -0.33 15.46 0.96
CA PRO A 45 0.08 16.78 0.53
C PRO A 45 1.18 17.24 1.48
N GLU A 46 2.39 17.39 0.92
CA GLU A 46 3.52 18.03 1.59
C GLU A 46 2.97 19.23 2.36
N PRO A 47 3.33 19.41 3.64
CA PRO A 47 2.89 20.57 4.38
C PRO A 47 3.49 21.83 3.72
N LYS A 48 2.78 22.35 2.71
CA LYS A 48 2.69 23.73 2.24
C LYS A 48 3.32 24.61 3.30
N PRO A 49 4.52 25.15 3.03
CA PRO A 49 5.21 26.02 3.97
C PRO A 49 4.21 27.07 4.44
N PRO A 50 4.20 27.41 5.75
CA PRO A 50 3.35 28.49 6.22
C PRO A 50 3.61 29.70 5.33
N ALA A 51 2.56 30.18 4.66
CA ALA A 51 2.67 31.26 3.68
C ALA A 51 3.44 32.42 4.32
N PRO A 52 4.44 33.01 3.62
CA PRO A 52 5.19 34.11 4.16
C PRO A 52 4.21 35.24 4.49
N ALA A 53 4.15 35.62 5.76
CA ALA A 53 3.33 36.72 6.23
C ALA A 53 3.62 37.94 5.35
N SER A 54 2.63 38.33 4.54
CA SER A 54 2.67 39.53 3.73
C SER A 54 2.65 40.72 4.68
N GLY A 55 3.84 41.17 5.08
CA GLY A 55 4.07 42.39 5.81
C GLY A 55 4.80 43.36 4.91
N LYS A 56 4.07 44.07 4.04
CA LYS A 56 4.47 45.43 3.71
C LYS A 56 3.98 46.33 4.85
N PRO A 57 4.88 47.02 5.56
CA PRO A 57 4.58 48.35 6.02
C PRO A 57 5.37 49.31 5.13
N GLU A 58 4.65 49.92 4.20
CA GLU A 58 4.95 51.29 3.80
C GLU A 58 4.91 52.16 5.06
N ALA A 59 5.96 52.97 5.27
CA ALA A 59 6.11 54.16 6.11
C ALA A 59 7.57 54.20 6.60
N LYS A 60 8.36 55.27 6.49
CA LYS A 60 8.15 56.68 6.15
C LYS A 60 9.54 57.26 5.86
#